data_AF-A0A660ZEK6-F1
#
_entry.id   AF-A0A660ZEK6-F1
#
_cell.length_a   1.000
_cell.length_b   1.000
_cell.length_c   1.000
_cell.angle_alpha   90.00
_cell.angle_beta   90.00
_cell.angle_gamma   90.00
#
_symmetry.space_group_name_H-M   'P 1'
#
loop_
_entity.id
_entity.type
_entity.pdbx_description
1 polymer ?
#
loop_
_entity_poly.entity_id
_entity_poly.type
_entity_poly.pdbx_seq_one_letter_code
_entity_poly.pdbx_strand_id
1 'polypeptide(L)'
;MQANNLNKLNPELIDKIINVAYGDASFFERMIVNWKASRISEVRKVLEEYKATANSVHDVRKEELPEYVVESVRRRIEFENESENLISKIYFALFSKPIFSAAVVSIIALAIISIFIFRQTVEIPKYSKAEIELAQQQLGESIAIVNKVFNKAEQKLDKEILNKRVSKQLNKGLNLVNEYLIGG
;
A
#
# COMPACT_ATOMS: atom_id res chain seq x y z
N MET A 1 40.88 11.98 33.44
CA MET A 1 40.12 13.17 33.88
C MET A 1 39.44 13.78 32.67
N GLN A 2 38.12 13.57 32.43
CA GLN A 2 37.34 14.37 31.46
C GLN A 2 35.80 14.13 31.49
N ALA A 3 35.24 13.53 32.55
CA ALA A 3 33.79 13.34 32.70
C ALA A 3 32.99 14.65 32.92
N ASN A 4 33.64 15.82 32.98
CA ASN A 4 33.04 17.07 33.44
C ASN A 4 32.40 17.94 32.35
N ASN A 5 32.55 17.63 31.05
CA ASN A 5 31.93 18.42 29.96
C ASN A 5 30.65 17.81 29.37
N LEU A 6 30.34 16.54 29.68
CA LEU A 6 29.11 15.88 29.22
C LEU A 6 27.86 16.39 29.95
N ASN A 7 28.00 16.82 31.22
CA ASN A 7 26.88 17.25 32.07
C ASN A 7 26.20 18.57 31.64
N LYS A 8 26.74 19.29 30.65
CA LYS A 8 26.11 20.51 30.10
C LYS A 8 25.33 20.29 28.82
N LEU A 9 25.50 19.14 28.16
CA LEU A 9 24.86 18.83 26.90
C LEU A 9 23.71 17.84 27.13
N ASN A 10 22.59 18.07 26.45
CA ASN A 10 21.44 17.16 26.50
C ASN A 10 21.89 15.77 25.99
N PRO A 11 21.57 14.66 26.71
CA PRO A 11 21.92 13.30 26.29
C PRO A 11 21.49 12.97 24.86
N GLU A 12 20.31 13.40 24.43
CA GLU A 12 19.82 13.17 23.06
C GLU A 12 20.68 13.85 21.99
N LEU A 13 21.33 14.97 22.34
CA LEU A 13 22.24 15.66 21.42
C LEU A 13 23.58 14.93 21.32
N ILE A 14 24.03 14.29 22.40
CA ILE A 14 25.24 13.47 22.41
C ILE A 14 25.05 12.24 21.52
N ASP A 15 23.92 11.54 21.64
CA ASP A 15 23.61 10.39 20.78
C ASP A 15 23.61 10.77 19.30
N LYS A 16 23.02 11.92 18.97
CA LYS A 16 23.05 12.46 17.59
C LYS A 16 24.47 12.79 17.12
N ILE A 17 25.32 13.32 18.00
CA ILE A 17 26.73 13.60 17.68
C ILE A 17 27.49 12.31 17.40
N ILE A 18 27.27 11.26 18.20
CA ILE A 18 27.90 9.94 18.04
C ILE A 18 27.46 9.32 16.71
N ASN A 19 26.16 9.28 16.42
CA ASN A 19 25.64 8.74 15.15
C ASN A 19 26.22 9.48 13.94
N VAL A 20 26.40 10.81 14.05
CA VAL A 20 27.04 11.60 12.98
C VAL A 20 28.52 11.29 12.84
N ALA A 21 29.23 11.02 13.94
CA ALA A 21 30.65 10.68 13.92
C ALA A 21 30.92 9.28 13.32
N TYR A 22 30.07 8.30 13.61
CA TYR A 22 30.20 6.92 13.10
C TYR A 22 29.57 6.69 11.72
N GLY A 23 28.85 7.68 11.19
CA GLY A 23 28.28 7.62 9.84
C GLY A 23 26.85 7.07 9.74
N ASP A 24 26.25 6.71 10.88
CA ASP A 24 24.91 6.10 10.97
C ASP A 24 23.77 7.14 11.02
N ALA A 25 24.09 8.43 11.08
CA ALA A 25 23.09 9.50 11.14
C ALA A 25 22.42 9.82 9.79
N SER A 26 21.13 10.13 9.86
CA SER A 26 20.33 10.61 8.73
C SER A 26 20.84 11.95 8.20
N PHE A 27 20.54 12.27 6.93
CA PHE A 27 20.96 13.53 6.29
C PHE A 27 20.56 14.77 7.11
N PHE A 28 19.34 14.79 7.63
CA PHE A 28 18.83 15.88 8.47
C PHE A 28 19.57 15.98 9.80
N GLU A 29 19.92 14.86 10.42
CA GLU A 29 20.65 14.83 11.69
C GLU A 29 22.06 15.37 11.51
N ARG A 30 22.74 14.98 10.43
CA ARG A 30 24.05 15.53 10.05
C ARG A 30 24.00 17.05 9.89
N MET A 31 22.98 17.56 9.20
CA MET A 31 22.81 19.00 9.00
C MET A 31 22.60 19.73 10.33
N ILE A 32 21.73 19.21 11.21
CA ILE A 32 21.43 19.80 12.52
C ILE A 32 22.68 19.80 13.40
N VAL A 33 23.41 18.69 13.48
CA VAL A 33 24.61 18.58 14.32
C VAL A 33 25.73 19.49 13.79
N ASN A 34 25.96 19.54 12.48
CA ASN A 34 26.96 20.44 11.89
C ASN A 34 26.62 21.92 12.10
N TRP A 35 25.34 22.28 12.02
CA TRP A 35 24.89 23.64 12.32
C TRP A 35 25.02 23.99 13.80
N LYS A 36 24.76 23.04 14.71
CA LYS A 36 24.99 23.25 16.15
C LYS A 36 26.49 23.34 16.48
N ALA A 37 27.32 22.53 15.82
CA ALA A 37 28.78 22.57 15.95
C ALA A 37 29.39 23.91 15.47
N SER A 38 28.78 24.59 14.49
CA SER A 38 29.25 25.91 14.06
C SER A 38 28.93 27.04 15.05
N ARG A 39 27.96 26.82 15.95
CA ARG A 39 27.49 27.82 16.93
C ARG A 39 27.96 27.56 18.36
N ILE A 40 28.16 26.29 18.73
CA ILE A 40 28.51 25.86 20.08
C ILE A 40 29.85 25.13 20.03
N SER A 41 30.88 25.72 20.62
CA SER A 41 32.25 25.18 20.61
C SER A 41 32.34 23.83 21.32
N GLU A 42 31.54 23.58 22.36
CA GLU A 42 31.51 22.28 23.03
C GLU A 42 31.01 21.15 22.11
N VAL A 43 29.95 21.41 21.33
CA VAL A 43 29.39 20.42 20.37
C VAL A 43 30.42 20.06 19.30
N ARG A 44 31.16 21.05 18.80
CA ARG A 44 32.23 20.84 17.82
C ARG A 44 33.34 19.97 18.38
N LYS A 45 33.78 20.25 19.60
CA LYS A 45 34.87 19.51 20.25
C LYS A 45 34.51 18.04 20.44
N VAL A 46 33.31 17.76 20.93
CA VAL A 46 32.80 16.39 21.13
C VAL A 46 32.66 15.67 19.79
N LEU A 47 32.15 16.34 18.76
CA LEU A 47 32.04 15.77 17.41
C LEU A 47 33.39 15.40 16.79
N GLU A 48 34.39 16.27 16.92
CA GLU A 48 35.75 16.02 16.40
C GLU A 48 36.43 14.84 17.14
N GLU A 49 36.23 14.74 18.46
CA GLU A 49 36.76 13.64 19.28
C GLU A 49 36.18 12.27 18.87
N TYR A 50 34.85 12.19 18.70
CA TYR A 50 34.22 10.96 18.23
C TYR A 50 34.57 10.64 16.79
N LYS A 51 34.73 11.63 15.90
CA LYS A 51 35.19 11.39 14.53
C LYS A 51 36.62 10.85 14.49
N ALA A 52 37.51 11.38 15.33
CA ALA A 52 38.88 10.87 15.44
C ALA A 52 38.88 9.41 15.91
N THR A 53 38.02 9.08 16.88
CA THR A 53 37.85 7.70 17.38
C THR A 53 37.29 6.78 16.31
N ALA A 54 36.23 7.20 15.61
CA ALA A 54 35.61 6.42 14.54
C ALA A 54 36.61 6.15 13.40
N ASN A 55 37.42 7.13 13.01
CA ASN A 55 38.48 6.96 12.02
C ASN A 55 39.53 5.95 12.51
N SER A 56 39.97 6.03 13.76
CA SER A 56 40.92 5.08 14.34
C SER A 56 40.37 3.64 14.36
N VAL A 57 39.07 3.46 14.58
CA VAL A 57 38.42 2.14 14.53
C VAL A 57 38.28 1.65 13.09
N HIS A 58 37.97 2.55 12.15
CA HIS A 58 37.87 2.21 10.73
C HIS A 58 39.22 1.81 10.11
N ASP A 59 40.31 2.37 10.64
CA ASP A 59 41.70 2.08 10.25
C ASP A 59 42.26 0.79 10.87
N VAL A 60 41.52 0.12 11.74
CA VAL A 60 41.91 -1.21 12.25
C VAL A 60 41.97 -2.17 11.05
N ARG A 61 43.15 -2.75 10.82
CA ARG A 61 43.40 -3.68 9.70
C ARG A 61 42.37 -4.79 9.73
N LYS A 62 41.63 -4.92 8.63
CA LYS A 62 40.70 -6.03 8.42
C LYS A 62 41.55 -7.28 8.18
N GLU A 63 41.53 -8.19 9.15
CA GLU A 63 42.11 -9.52 8.98
C GLU A 63 41.29 -10.26 7.92
N GLU A 64 41.98 -10.88 6.96
CA GLU A 64 41.31 -11.69 5.95
C GLU A 64 40.72 -12.94 6.60
N LEU A 65 39.40 -13.10 6.48
CA LEU A 65 38.70 -14.27 6.99
C LEU A 65 39.13 -15.50 6.18
N PRO A 66 39.33 -16.67 6.83
CA PRO A 66 39.60 -17.90 6.12
C PRO A 66 38.53 -18.23 5.09
N GLU A 67 38.95 -18.66 3.90
CA GLU A 67 38.08 -18.90 2.74
C GLU A 67 36.94 -19.90 3.01
N TYR A 68 37.17 -20.87 3.91
CA TYR A 68 36.15 -21.84 4.33
C TYR A 68 34.94 -21.19 5.02
N VAL A 69 35.15 -20.07 5.74
CA VAL A 69 34.06 -19.34 6.41
C VAL A 69 33.24 -18.59 5.37
N VAL A 70 33.91 -17.96 4.41
CA VAL A 70 33.27 -17.21 3.31
C VAL A 70 32.40 -18.13 2.45
N GLU A 71 32.91 -19.31 2.11
CA GLU A 71 32.13 -20.31 1.35
C GLU A 71 30.91 -20.83 2.10
N SER A 72 31.01 -21.04 3.42
CA SER A 72 29.91 -21.56 4.23
C SER A 72 28.73 -20.58 4.31
N VAL A 73 29.03 -19.27 4.33
CA VAL A 73 28.02 -18.21 4.30
C VAL A 73 27.43 -18.06 2.90
N ARG A 74 28.26 -18.08 1.86
CA ARG A 74 27.81 -17.99 0.47
C ARG A 74 26.82 -19.10 0.10
N ARG A 75 27.13 -20.34 0.49
CA ARG A 75 26.23 -21.49 0.25
C ARG A 75 24.87 -21.33 0.93
N ARG A 76 24.80 -20.75 2.13
CA ARG A 76 23.51 -20.52 2.81
C ARG A 76 22.67 -19.44 2.13
N ILE A 77 23.30 -18.42 1.57
CA ILE A 77 22.61 -17.31 0.89
C ILE A 77 22.14 -17.72 -0.52
N GLU A 78 22.89 -18.57 -1.22
CA GLU A 78 22.50 -19.06 -2.56
C GLU A 78 21.29 -20.00 -2.52
N PHE A 79 21.11 -20.81 -1.46
CA PHE A 79 19.94 -21.69 -1.33
C PHE A 79 18.62 -20.98 -1.02
N GLU A 80 18.64 -19.71 -0.59
CA GLU A 80 17.42 -18.94 -0.25
C GLU A 80 16.88 -18.14 -1.45
N ASN A 81 17.62 -18.07 -2.57
CA ASN A 81 17.28 -17.25 -3.73
C ASN A 81 16.62 -18.02 -4.91
N GLU A 82 16.36 -19.33 -4.80
CA GLU A 82 15.77 -20.08 -5.92
C GLU A 82 14.24 -19.92 -6.06
N SER A 83 13.54 -19.31 -5.10
CA SER A 83 12.13 -18.91 -5.25
C SER A 83 11.97 -17.41 -5.48
N GLU A 84 12.66 -16.87 -6.49
CA GLU A 84 12.54 -15.45 -6.85
C GLU A 84 11.20 -15.17 -7.54
N ASN A 85 10.22 -14.76 -6.73
CA ASN A 85 9.03 -14.06 -7.19
C ASN A 85 9.43 -12.93 -8.16
N LEU A 86 8.90 -12.92 -9.37
CA LEU A 86 9.20 -11.90 -10.40
C LEU A 86 9.05 -10.45 -9.88
N ILE A 87 8.18 -10.26 -8.90
CA ILE A 87 7.96 -8.98 -8.21
C ILE A 87 9.21 -8.52 -7.44
N SER A 88 9.94 -9.42 -6.78
CA SER A 88 11.17 -9.06 -6.04
C SER A 88 12.30 -8.68 -6.99
N LYS A 89 12.40 -9.33 -8.16
CA LYS A 89 13.34 -8.95 -9.23
C LYS A 89 13.09 -7.55 -9.77
N ILE A 90 11.82 -7.23 -10.02
CA ILE A 90 11.43 -5.89 -10.50
C ILE A 90 11.71 -4.86 -9.41
N TYR A 91 11.36 -5.14 -8.15
CA TYR A 91 11.68 -4.26 -7.02
C TYR A 91 13.20 -4.03 -6.91
N PHE A 92 13.99 -5.10 -6.86
CA PHE A 92 15.44 -4.98 -6.78
C PHE A 92 16.02 -4.21 -7.97
N ALA A 93 15.60 -4.48 -9.20
CA ALA A 93 16.09 -3.78 -10.38
C ALA A 93 15.77 -2.27 -10.35
N LEU A 94 14.60 -1.88 -9.83
CA LEU A 94 14.17 -0.49 -9.74
C LEU A 94 14.84 0.28 -8.60
N PHE A 95 15.14 -0.38 -7.47
CA PHE A 95 15.69 0.27 -6.27
C PHE A 95 17.21 0.09 -6.08
N SER A 96 17.84 -0.90 -6.69
CA SER A 96 19.30 -1.14 -6.56
C SER A 96 20.17 -0.21 -7.41
N LYS A 97 19.61 0.38 -8.47
CA LYS A 97 20.33 1.28 -9.36
C LYS A 97 19.73 2.69 -9.31
N PRO A 98 20.48 3.72 -8.89
CA PRO A 98 19.95 5.07 -8.67
C PRO A 98 19.38 5.71 -9.94
N ILE A 99 19.88 5.33 -11.13
CA ILE A 99 19.40 5.82 -12.43
C ILE A 99 17.96 5.35 -12.70
N PHE A 100 17.63 4.10 -12.37
CA PHE A 100 16.29 3.55 -12.61
C PHE A 100 15.28 4.09 -11.59
N SER A 101 15.70 4.26 -10.33
CA SER A 101 14.87 4.91 -9.31
C SER A 101 14.48 6.34 -9.71
N ALA A 102 15.45 7.14 -10.19
CA ALA A 102 15.20 8.50 -10.67
C ALA A 102 14.27 8.53 -11.90
N ALA A 103 14.40 7.57 -12.82
CA ALA A 103 13.52 7.45 -13.98
C ALA A 103 12.08 7.13 -13.58
N VAL A 104 11.87 6.19 -12.64
CA VAL A 104 10.53 5.84 -12.16
C VAL A 104 9.86 7.01 -11.43
N VAL A 105 10.60 7.69 -10.54
CA VAL A 105 10.08 8.84 -9.80
C VAL A 105 9.69 9.97 -10.76
N SER A 106 10.50 10.24 -11.79
CA SER A 106 10.20 11.29 -12.77
C SER A 106 8.99 10.94 -13.65
N ILE A 107 8.81 9.67 -14.05
CA ILE A 107 7.61 9.21 -14.76
C ILE A 107 6.36 9.40 -13.90
N ILE A 108 6.41 9.01 -12.62
CA ILE A 108 5.29 9.17 -11.68
C ILE A 108 4.97 10.65 -11.47
N ALA A 109 5.99 11.48 -11.28
CA ALA A 109 5.81 12.93 -11.12
C ALA A 109 5.17 13.56 -12.36
N LEU A 110 5.62 13.19 -13.57
CA LEU A 110 5.04 13.65 -14.83
C LEU A 110 3.59 13.21 -15.00
N ALA A 111 3.25 11.98 -14.60
CA ALA A 111 1.87 11.49 -14.64
C ALA A 111 0.95 12.27 -13.68
N ILE A 112 1.43 12.60 -12.47
CA ILE A 112 0.66 13.41 -11.52
C ILE A 112 0.48 14.82 -12.08
N ILE A 113 1.56 15.44 -12.57
CA ILE A 113 1.52 16.79 -13.16
C ILE A 113 0.58 16.81 -14.37
N SER A 114 0.60 15.78 -15.23
CA SER A 114 -0.31 15.71 -16.37
C SER A 114 -1.77 15.64 -15.93
N ILE A 115 -2.12 14.88 -14.89
CA ILE A 115 -3.48 14.82 -14.35
C ILE A 115 -3.92 16.21 -13.86
N PHE A 116 -3.03 16.97 -13.22
CA PHE A 116 -3.34 18.32 -12.75
C PHE A 116 -3.48 19.32 -13.90
N ILE A 117 -2.66 19.23 -14.95
CA ILE A 117 -2.71 20.14 -16.11
C ILE A 117 -3.91 19.81 -17.02
N PHE A 118 -4.18 18.53 -17.26
CA PHE A 118 -5.25 18.07 -18.14
C PHE A 118 -6.59 17.84 -17.42
N ARG A 119 -6.69 18.21 -16.14
CA ARG A 119 -7.96 18.28 -15.43
C ARG A 119 -8.79 19.42 -16.03
N GLN A 120 -9.53 19.09 -17.09
CA GLN A 120 -10.61 19.94 -17.55
C GLN A 120 -11.66 19.99 -16.43
N THR A 121 -11.99 21.20 -15.97
CA THR A 121 -13.20 21.43 -15.19
C THR A 121 -14.36 20.95 -16.04
N VAL A 122 -14.89 19.78 -15.72
CA VAL A 122 -16.14 19.30 -16.31
C VAL A 122 -17.18 20.35 -15.97
N GLU A 123 -17.60 21.14 -16.95
CA GLU A 123 -18.70 22.08 -16.75
C GLU A 123 -19.91 21.27 -16.32
N ILE A 124 -20.42 21.55 -15.12
CA ILE A 124 -21.64 20.90 -14.66
C ILE A 124 -22.75 21.40 -15.60
N PRO A 125 -23.38 20.51 -16.40
CA PRO A 125 -24.41 20.94 -17.34
C PRO A 125 -25.55 21.61 -16.55
N LYS A 126 -25.83 22.86 -16.88
CA LYS A 126 -26.95 23.60 -16.31
C LYS A 126 -28.21 23.22 -17.07
N TYR A 127 -28.94 22.23 -16.55
CA TYR A 127 -30.23 21.83 -17.12
C TYR A 127 -31.29 22.92 -16.91
N SER A 128 -32.11 23.14 -17.93
CA SER A 128 -33.30 23.98 -17.82
C SER A 128 -34.38 23.27 -17.00
N LYS A 129 -35.31 24.05 -16.43
CA LYS A 129 -36.46 23.48 -15.69
C LYS A 129 -37.30 22.54 -16.56
N ALA A 130 -37.44 22.85 -17.86
CA ALA A 130 -38.18 22.03 -18.81
C ALA A 130 -37.51 20.67 -19.06
N GLU A 131 -36.19 20.62 -19.17
CA GLU A 131 -35.45 19.35 -19.30
C GLU A 131 -35.57 18.48 -18.05
N ILE A 132 -35.56 19.10 -16.87
CA ILE A 132 -35.73 18.38 -15.60
C ILE A 132 -37.15 17.81 -15.50
N GLU A 133 -38.18 18.57 -15.90
CA GLU A 133 -39.57 18.12 -15.89
C GLU A 133 -39.81 16.96 -16.88
N LEU A 134 -39.25 17.07 -18.08
CA LEU A 134 -39.30 16.02 -19.09
C LEU A 134 -38.61 14.74 -18.61
N ALA A 135 -37.44 14.86 -17.96
CA ALA A 135 -36.74 13.72 -17.37
C ALA A 135 -37.55 13.06 -16.24
N GLN A 136 -38.24 13.85 -15.41
CA GLN A 136 -39.13 13.30 -14.37
C GLN A 136 -40.32 12.54 -14.96
N GLN A 137 -40.92 13.05 -16.05
CA GLN A 137 -42.00 12.35 -16.74
C GLN A 137 -41.51 11.00 -17.30
N GLN A 138 -40.38 10.99 -18.01
CA GLN A 138 -39.79 9.77 -18.57
C GLN A 138 -39.40 8.75 -17.49
N LEU A 139 -38.91 9.23 -16.34
CA LEU A 139 -38.61 8.38 -15.19
C LEU A 139 -39.89 7.74 -14.63
N GLY A 140 -40.96 8.53 -14.48
CA GLY A 140 -42.27 8.05 -14.04
C GLY A 140 -42.83 6.97 -14.96
N GLU A 141 -42.76 7.17 -16.27
CA GLU A 141 -43.18 6.18 -17.27
C GLU A 141 -42.35 4.89 -17.19
N SER A 142 -41.03 5.02 -17.07
CA SER A 142 -40.11 3.88 -16.95
C SER A 142 -40.41 3.05 -15.70
N ILE A 143 -40.63 3.71 -14.56
CA ILE A 143 -41.01 3.05 -13.30
C ILE A 143 -42.37 2.34 -13.45
N ALA A 144 -43.34 2.97 -14.12
CA ALA A 144 -44.65 2.37 -14.35
C ALA A 144 -44.55 1.09 -15.21
N ILE A 145 -43.71 1.10 -16.25
CA ILE A 145 -43.45 -0.09 -17.09
C ILE A 145 -42.82 -1.20 -16.26
N VAL A 146 -41.79 -0.89 -15.47
CA VAL A 146 -41.11 -1.87 -14.61
C VAL A 146 -42.12 -2.50 -13.63
N ASN A 147 -42.93 -1.67 -12.96
CA ASN A 147 -43.94 -2.15 -12.02
C ASN A 147 -44.97 -3.07 -12.70
N LYS A 148 -45.41 -2.73 -13.92
CA LYS A 148 -46.32 -3.58 -14.71
C LYS A 148 -45.69 -4.93 -15.06
N VAL A 149 -44.40 -4.96 -15.40
CA VAL A 149 -43.67 -6.21 -15.68
C VAL A 149 -43.55 -7.05 -14.42
N PHE A 150 -43.17 -6.46 -13.29
CA PHE A 150 -43.07 -7.18 -12.00
C PHE A 150 -44.42 -7.76 -11.56
N ASN A 151 -45.49 -6.97 -11.58
CA ASN A 151 -46.82 -7.45 -11.21
C ASN A 151 -47.30 -8.60 -12.12
N LYS A 152 -47.00 -8.52 -13.42
CA LYS A 152 -47.34 -9.60 -14.36
C LYS A 152 -46.51 -10.85 -14.10
N ALA A 153 -45.23 -10.69 -13.76
CA ALA A 153 -44.35 -11.81 -13.40
C ALA A 153 -44.81 -12.48 -12.11
N GLU A 154 -45.15 -11.70 -11.08
CA GLU A 154 -45.67 -12.19 -9.80
C GLU A 154 -46.97 -12.97 -10.00
N GLN A 155 -47.95 -12.41 -10.72
CA GLN A 155 -49.20 -13.10 -11.01
C GLN A 155 -48.98 -14.41 -11.77
N LYS A 156 -48.04 -14.43 -12.71
CA LYS A 156 -47.72 -15.63 -13.49
C LYS A 156 -47.04 -16.69 -12.63
N LEU A 157 -46.11 -16.28 -11.76
CA LEU A 157 -45.44 -17.17 -10.83
C LEU A 157 -46.46 -17.80 -9.87
N ASP A 158 -47.27 -16.98 -9.22
CA ASP A 158 -48.21 -17.43 -8.19
C ASP A 158 -49.35 -18.28 -8.77
N LYS A 159 -50.07 -17.76 -9.76
CA LYS A 159 -51.28 -18.42 -10.27
C LYS A 159 -51.00 -19.55 -11.26
N GLU A 160 -49.96 -19.43 -12.09
CA GLU A 160 -49.71 -20.43 -13.15
C GLU A 160 -48.63 -21.43 -12.77
N ILE A 161 -47.54 -21.00 -12.16
CA ILE A 161 -46.43 -21.91 -11.86
C ILE A 161 -46.66 -22.60 -10.52
N LEU A 162 -46.74 -21.86 -9.43
CA LEU A 162 -46.87 -22.44 -8.10
C LEU A 162 -48.16 -23.25 -7.99
N ASN A 163 -49.31 -22.64 -8.27
CA ASN A 163 -50.58 -23.34 -8.03
C ASN A 163 -50.88 -24.45 -9.06
N LYS A 164 -50.72 -24.19 -10.37
CA LYS A 164 -51.10 -25.16 -11.40
C LYS A 164 -50.03 -26.20 -11.74
N ARG A 165 -48.74 -25.85 -11.72
CA ARG A 165 -47.67 -26.78 -12.10
C ARG A 165 -47.03 -27.46 -10.89
N VAL A 166 -46.88 -26.77 -9.77
CA VAL A 166 -46.21 -27.34 -8.59
C VAL A 166 -47.24 -27.99 -7.66
N SER A 167 -48.18 -27.23 -7.10
CA SER A 167 -49.15 -27.75 -6.12
C SER A 167 -50.02 -28.87 -6.68
N LYS A 168 -50.47 -28.75 -7.94
CA LYS A 168 -51.25 -29.82 -8.59
C LYS A 168 -50.47 -31.12 -8.75
N GLN A 169 -49.18 -31.06 -9.08
CA GLN A 169 -48.35 -32.26 -9.26
C GLN A 169 -47.98 -32.88 -7.91
N LEU A 170 -47.68 -32.06 -6.90
CA LEU A 170 -47.49 -32.52 -5.52
C LEU A 170 -48.73 -33.24 -5.00
N ASN A 171 -49.92 -32.67 -5.15
CA ASN A 171 -51.17 -33.30 -4.71
C ASN A 171 -51.44 -34.63 -5.44
N LYS A 172 -51.08 -34.73 -6.73
CA LYS A 172 -51.14 -36.02 -7.45
C LYS A 172 -50.17 -37.05 -6.87
N GLY A 173 -48.93 -36.65 -6.59
CA GLY A 173 -47.94 -37.53 -5.98
C GLY A 173 -48.35 -38.00 -4.59
N LEU A 174 -48.86 -37.10 -3.75
CA LEU A 174 -49.37 -37.41 -2.42
C LEU A 174 -50.58 -38.35 -2.48
N ASN A 175 -51.52 -38.13 -3.41
CA ASN A 175 -52.66 -39.03 -3.59
C ASN A 175 -52.22 -40.43 -4.04
N LEU A 176 -51.24 -40.53 -4.96
CA LEU A 176 -50.69 -41.82 -5.37
C LEU A 176 -50.03 -42.56 -4.21
N VAL A 177 -49.23 -41.86 -3.39
CA VAL A 177 -48.62 -42.44 -2.19
C VAL A 177 -49.69 -42.89 -1.20
N ASN A 178 -50.75 -42.11 -1.02
CA ASN A 178 -51.87 -42.44 -0.15
C ASN A 178 -52.63 -43.68 -0.63
N GLU A 179 -52.90 -43.78 -1.94
CA GLU A 179 -53.58 -44.92 -2.56
C GLU A 179 -52.76 -46.21 -2.44
N TYR A 180 -51.43 -46.13 -2.58
CA TYR A 180 -50.53 -47.29 -2.48
C TYR A 180 -50.16 -47.70 -1.04
N LEU A 181 -50.02 -46.75 -0.11
CA LEU A 181 -49.58 -47.04 1.26
C LEU A 181 -50.72 -47.24 2.25
N ILE A 182 -51.82 -46.51 2.08
CA ILE A 182 -52.96 -46.56 3.01
C ILE A 182 -54.02 -47.57 2.52
N GLY A 183 -54.01 -47.90 1.22
CA GLY A 183 -54.97 -48.82 0.62
C GLY A 183 -56.35 -48.19 0.53
N GLY A 184 -56.70 -47.72 -0.67
CA GLY A 184 -58.09 -47.41 -1.01
C GLY A 184 -58.95 -48.66 -1.05
#